data_AF-A0A2M8R326-F1
#
_entry.id   AF-A0A2M8R326-F1
#
_cell.length_a   1.000
_cell.length_b   1.000
_cell.length_c   1.000
_cell.angle_alpha   90.00
_cell.angle_beta   90.00
_cell.angle_gamma   90.00
#
_symmetry.space_group_name_H-M   'P 1'
#
loop_
_entity.id
_entity.type
_entity.pdbx_description
1 polymer ?
#
loop_
_entity_poly.entity_id
_entity_poly.type
_entity_poly.pdbx_seq_one_letter_code
_entity_poly.pdbx_strand_id
1 'polypeptide(L)' 'MLTAAVAAASASSAQAQRQEIRQACTADMRALCSGIMPGSGRIKQCMIDKFDRLSEGCKSALKAAQAQSPKQ' A
#
# COMPACT_ATOMS: atom_id res chain seq x y z
N MET A 1 39.18 -13.28 6.74
CA MET A 1 38.66 -12.54 5.57
C MET A 1 37.70 -13.46 4.80
N LEU A 2 36.42 -13.56 5.21
CA LEU A 2 35.39 -14.18 4.38
C LEU A 2 34.16 -13.29 4.34
N THR A 3 33.84 -12.94 3.11
CA THR A 3 32.77 -12.09 2.57
C THR A 3 31.38 -12.67 2.79
N ALA A 4 30.41 -11.82 3.16
CA ALA A 4 29.02 -11.90 2.67
C ALA A 4 28.22 -10.67 3.14
N ALA A 5 28.42 -9.54 2.46
CA ALA A 5 27.46 -8.42 2.52
C ALA A 5 26.39 -8.66 1.45
N VAL A 6 25.34 -9.44 1.75
CA VAL A 6 24.13 -9.50 0.92
C VAL A 6 22.89 -9.59 1.80
N ALA A 7 22.34 -8.43 2.17
CA ALA A 7 21.03 -8.35 2.82
C ALA A 7 20.18 -7.16 2.32
N ALA A 8 20.45 -6.64 1.11
CA ALA A 8 19.77 -5.44 0.59
C ALA A 8 18.68 -5.71 -0.48
N ALA A 9 18.46 -6.96 -0.91
CA ALA A 9 17.57 -7.26 -2.04
C ALA A 9 16.06 -7.19 -1.74
N SER A 10 15.64 -7.21 -0.46
CA SER A 10 14.22 -7.34 -0.08
C SER A 10 13.46 -6.02 0.05
N ALA A 11 14.16 -4.89 0.15
CA ALA A 11 13.52 -3.58 0.34
C ALA A 11 12.93 -3.02 -0.96
N SER A 12 13.56 -3.32 -2.10
CA SER A 12 13.19 -2.78 -3.42
C SER A 12 11.81 -3.24 -3.90
N SER A 13 11.54 -4.55 -3.83
CA SER A 13 10.26 -5.13 -4.25
C SER A 13 9.09 -4.67 -3.37
N ALA A 14 9.30 -4.61 -2.05
CA ALA A 14 8.29 -4.12 -1.11
C ALA A 14 8.00 -2.61 -1.28
N GLN A 15 8.96 -1.80 -1.74
CA GLN A 15 8.73 -0.40 -2.06
C GLN A 15 7.98 -0.23 -3.38
N ALA A 16 8.36 -0.97 -4.43
CA ALA A 16 7.66 -0.97 -5.72
C ALA A 16 6.19 -1.37 -5.56
N GLN A 17 5.92 -2.45 -4.81
CA GLN A 17 4.55 -2.88 -4.52
C GLN A 17 3.75 -1.80 -3.79
N ARG A 18 4.35 -1.14 -2.79
CA ARG A 18 3.70 -0.02 -2.08
C ARG A 18 3.40 1.16 -3.01
N GLN A 19 4.24 1.41 -4.01
CA GLN A 19 3.96 2.43 -5.02
C GLN A 19 2.79 2.02 -5.92
N GLU A 20 2.76 0.79 -6.41
CA GLU A 20 1.66 0.26 -7.22
C GLU A 20 0.31 0.39 -6.50
N ILE A 21 0.26 0.01 -5.23
CA ILE A 21 -0.96 0.15 -4.41
C ILE A 21 -1.37 1.62 -4.29
N ARG A 22 -0.40 2.51 -4.02
CA ARG A 22 -0.69 3.94 -3.95
C ARG A 22 -1.23 4.46 -5.27
N GLN A 23 -0.63 4.10 -6.39
CA GLN A 23 -1.05 4.56 -7.72
C GLN A 23 -2.47 4.08 -8.03
N ALA A 24 -2.74 2.79 -7.85
CA ALA A 24 -4.07 2.20 -8.05
C ALA A 24 -5.15 2.88 -7.21
N CYS A 25 -4.80 3.27 -5.98
CA CYS A 25 -5.74 3.86 -5.03
C CYS A 25 -5.73 5.40 -4.99
N THR A 26 -4.86 6.10 -5.74
CA THR A 26 -4.72 7.55 -5.62
C THR A 26 -5.98 8.30 -6.07
N ALA A 27 -6.62 7.84 -7.14
CA ALA A 27 -7.86 8.43 -7.63
C ALA A 27 -9.00 8.27 -6.61
N ASP A 28 -9.19 7.04 -6.11
CA ASP A 28 -10.19 6.74 -5.08
C ASP A 28 -9.91 7.49 -3.77
N MET A 29 -8.64 7.60 -3.38
CA MET A 29 -8.23 8.35 -2.20
C MET A 29 -8.60 9.82 -2.32
N ARG A 30 -8.38 10.45 -3.48
CA ARG A 30 -8.78 11.85 -3.70
C ARG A 30 -10.30 12.02 -3.78
N ALA A 31 -11.02 11.05 -4.36
CA ALA A 31 -12.46 11.12 -4.50
C ALA A 31 -13.22 10.85 -3.18
N LEU A 32 -12.72 9.92 -2.37
CA LEU A 32 -13.44 9.40 -1.18
C LEU A 32 -12.81 9.83 0.14
N CYS A 33 -11.49 10.11 0.16
CA CYS A 33 -10.70 10.34 1.36
C CYS A 33 -9.93 11.68 1.36
N SER A 34 -10.26 12.63 0.49
CA SER A 34 -9.55 13.93 0.37
C SER A 34 -9.56 14.79 1.64
N GLY A 35 -10.53 14.60 2.54
CA GLY A 35 -10.59 15.26 3.84
C GLY A 35 -9.78 14.58 4.95
N ILE A 36 -9.14 13.45 4.68
CA ILE A 36 -8.36 12.70 5.67
C ILE A 36 -6.95 13.29 5.73
N MET A 37 -6.60 13.88 6.88
CA MET A 37 -5.23 14.33 7.09
C MET A 37 -4.25 13.15 6.94
N PRO A 38 -3.14 13.34 6.18
CA PRO A 38 -2.12 12.31 6.04
C PRO A 38 -1.49 11.97 7.41
N GLY A 39 -0.99 10.74 7.54
CA GLY A 39 -0.36 10.24 8.77
C GLY A 39 -1.18 9.18 9.51
N SER A 40 -0.49 8.40 10.35
CA SER A 40 -1.03 7.38 11.25
C SER A 40 -1.89 6.30 10.58
N GLY A 41 -1.73 6.06 9.27
CA GLY A 41 -2.54 5.08 8.54
C GLY A 41 -4.02 5.44 8.38
N ARG A 42 -4.43 6.69 8.67
CA ARG A 42 -5.84 7.12 8.58
C ARG A 42 -6.42 7.02 7.18
N ILE A 43 -5.60 7.31 6.16
CA ILE A 43 -6.00 7.13 4.77
C ILE A 43 -6.33 5.66 4.49
N LYS A 44 -5.50 4.73 4.99
CA LYS A 44 -5.76 3.29 4.84
C LYS A 44 -7.09 2.89 5.47
N GLN A 45 -7.39 3.40 6.67
CA GLN A 45 -8.69 3.16 7.32
C GLN A 45 -9.85 3.70 6.49
N CYS A 46 -9.76 4.94 5.99
CA CYS A 46 -10.78 5.48 5.10
C CYS A 46 -11.02 4.60 3.86
N MET A 47 -9.96 4.06 3.25
CA MET A 47 -10.13 3.16 2.11
C MET A 47 -10.77 1.82 2.49
N ILE A 48 -10.46 1.29 3.68
CA ILE A 48 -11.10 0.06 4.21
C ILE A 48 -12.59 0.32 4.49
N ASP A 49 -12.93 1.42 5.13
CA ASP A 49 -14.33 1.80 5.42
C ASP A 49 -15.15 2.07 4.15
N LYS A 50 -14.47 2.50 3.08
CA LYS A 50 -15.06 2.77 1.76
C LYS A 50 -14.78 1.66 0.75
N PHE A 51 -14.39 0.47 1.19
CA PHE A 51 -13.88 -0.59 0.30
C PHE A 51 -14.83 -0.90 -0.85
N ASP A 52 -16.14 -0.96 -0.58
CA ASP A 52 -17.17 -1.23 -1.59
C ASP A 52 -17.25 -0.16 -2.69
N ARG A 53 -16.88 1.08 -2.35
CA ARG A 53 -16.91 2.25 -3.25
C ARG A 53 -15.60 2.46 -4.02
N LEU A 54 -14.55 1.70 -3.70
CA LEU A 54 -13.28 1.77 -4.41
C LEU A 54 -13.41 1.21 -5.83
N SER A 55 -12.52 1.64 -6.71
CA SER A 55 -12.31 1.00 -8.01
C SER A 55 -11.85 -0.45 -7.84
N GLU A 56 -12.18 -1.32 -8.80
CA GLU A 56 -11.71 -2.71 -8.80
C GLU A 56 -10.18 -2.83 -8.78
N GLY A 57 -9.48 -1.87 -9.39
CA GLY A 57 -8.02 -1.76 -9.36
C GLY A 57 -7.50 -1.53 -7.94
N CYS A 58 -8.06 -0.57 -7.21
CA CYS A 58 -7.66 -0.32 -5.83
C CYS A 58 -8.06 -1.46 -4.88
N LYS A 59 -9.24 -2.07 -5.05
CA LYS A 59 -9.65 -3.26 -4.28
C LYS A 59 -8.65 -4.40 -4.43
N SER A 60 -8.24 -4.67 -5.66
CA SER A 60 -7.26 -5.73 -5.97
C SER A 60 -5.90 -5.42 -5.36
N ALA A 61 -5.44 -4.18 -5.48
CA ALA A 61 -4.17 -3.75 -4.89
C ALA A 61 -4.16 -3.83 -3.35
N LEU A 62 -5.26 -3.44 -2.69
CA LEU A 62 -5.40 -3.56 -1.23
C LEU A 62 -5.41 -5.02 -0.77
N LYS A 63 -6.07 -5.92 -1.51
CA LYS A 63 -6.03 -7.37 -1.23
C LYS A 63 -4.60 -7.91 -1.36
N ALA A 64 -3.88 -7.52 -2.42
CA ALA A 64 -2.48 -7.90 -2.59
C ALA A 64 -1.58 -7.36 -1.46
N ALA A 65 -1.85 -6.15 -0.96
CA ALA A 65 -1.12 -5.56 0.16
C ALA A 65 -1.30 -6.33 1.48
N GLN A 66 -2.49 -6.87 1.73
CA GLN A 66 -2.77 -7.69 2.92
C GLN A 66 -2.03 -9.02 2.86
N ALA A 67 -2.02 -9.67 1.70
CA ALA A 67 -1.28 -10.92 1.48
C ALA A 67 0.25 -10.75 1.63
N GLN A 68 0.74 -9.53 1.43
CA GLN A 68 2.17 -9.22 1.43
C GLN A 68 2.64 -8.45 2.65
N SER A 69 1.81 -8.21 3.67
CA SER A 69 2.30 -7.62 4.92
C SER A 69 3.21 -8.66 5.57
N PRO A 70 4.55 -8.53 5.50
CA PRO A 70 5.39 -9.29 6.39
C PRO A 70 4.98 -8.79 7.78
N LYS A 71 4.73 -9.71 8.70
CA LYS A 71 4.73 -9.39 10.13
C LYS A 71 6.09 -8.73 10.42
N GLN A 72 6.15 -7.40 10.36
CA GLN A 72 7.27 -6.64 10.89
C GLN A 72 7.11 -6.59 12.40
#